data_AF-A0A1G9PB33-F1
#
_entry.id   AF-A0A1G9PB33-F1
#
_cell.length_a   1.000
_cell.length_b   1.000
_cell.length_c   1.000
_cell.angle_alpha   90.00
_cell.angle_beta   90.00
_cell.angle_gamma   90.00
#
_symmetry.space_group_name_H-M   'P 1'
#
loop_
_entity.id
_entity.type
_entity.pdbx_description
1 polymer ?
#
loop_
_entity_poly.entity_id
_entity_poly.type
_entity_poly.pdbx_seq_one_letter_code
_entity_poly.pdbx_strand_id
1 'polypeptide(L)'
;MKRLDGKAAPITGSARGTGKAFAEADIREGATVAIAEGLAPGEKKKIVGAGVPFDRMAKPEDLAGMAVFLASEEANYIVAQTYNVDGGQWMS
;
A
#
# COMPACT_ATOMS: atom_id res chain seq x y z
N MET A 1 -25.77 19.24 -11.59
CA MET A 1 -25.02 18.78 -10.41
C MET A 1 -24.51 17.39 -10.74
N LYS A 2 -23.19 17.18 -10.67
CA LYS A 2 -22.56 15.88 -10.91
C LYS A 2 -22.59 15.04 -9.63
N ARG A 3 -22.29 13.73 -9.74
CA ARG A 3 -22.47 12.78 -8.63
C ARG A 3 -21.57 13.05 -7.43
N LEU A 4 -20.39 13.63 -7.64
CA LEU A 4 -19.37 13.84 -6.60
C LEU A 4 -19.09 15.31 -6.30
N ASP A 5 -19.98 16.24 -6.70
CA ASP A 5 -19.81 17.68 -6.44
C ASP A 5 -19.56 17.93 -4.92
N GLY A 6 -18.47 18.64 -4.61
CA GLY A 6 -18.08 18.99 -3.24
C GLY A 6 -17.43 17.86 -2.42
N LYS A 7 -17.13 16.70 -3.02
CA LYS A 7 -16.45 15.58 -2.36
C LYS A 7 -14.95 15.59 -2.64
N ALA A 8 -14.14 15.22 -1.65
CA ALA A 8 -12.71 15.02 -1.80
C ALA A 8 -12.35 13.52 -1.66
N ALA A 9 -11.48 13.00 -2.53
CA ALA A 9 -11.07 11.60 -2.54
C ALA A 9 -9.54 11.46 -2.65
N PRO A 10 -8.84 10.92 -1.63
CA PRO A 10 -7.44 10.55 -1.75
C PRO A 10 -7.31 9.19 -2.45
N ILE A 11 -6.58 9.15 -3.58
CA ILE A 11 -6.35 7.91 -4.33
C ILE A 11 -4.84 7.65 -4.37
N THR A 12 -4.39 6.59 -3.70
CA THR A 12 -2.99 6.19 -3.67
C THR A 12 -2.60 5.48 -4.98
N GLY A 13 -1.41 5.77 -5.51
CA GLY A 13 -0.96 5.23 -6.80
C GLY A 13 -1.67 5.82 -8.02
N SER A 14 -2.38 6.95 -7.88
CA SER A 14 -3.12 7.64 -8.94
C SER A 14 -2.24 8.36 -9.96
N ALA A 15 -0.92 8.38 -9.77
CA ALA A 15 -0.01 8.98 -10.73
C ALA A 15 0.03 8.25 -12.10
N ARG A 16 -0.30 6.94 -12.16
CA ARG A 16 -0.29 6.15 -13.39
C ARG A 16 -1.16 4.89 -13.31
N GLY A 17 -1.42 4.26 -14.46
CA GLY A 17 -2.12 2.97 -14.55
C GLY A 17 -3.58 3.03 -14.06
N THR A 18 -4.05 1.94 -13.45
CA THR A 18 -5.43 1.79 -12.99
C THR A 18 -5.84 2.86 -11.98
N GLY A 19 -4.95 3.24 -11.05
CA GLY A 19 -5.23 4.31 -10.08
C GLY A 19 -5.47 5.67 -10.74
N LYS A 20 -4.77 5.96 -11.85
CA LYS A 20 -5.01 7.17 -12.65
C LYS A 20 -6.37 7.13 -13.32
N ALA A 21 -6.77 5.99 -13.88
CA ALA A 21 -8.07 5.85 -14.53
C ALA A 21 -9.24 6.08 -13.54
N PHE A 22 -9.11 5.59 -12.30
CA PHE A 22 -10.08 5.87 -11.24
C PHE A 22 -10.08 7.34 -10.84
N ALA A 23 -8.90 7.94 -10.64
CA ALA A 23 -8.80 9.37 -10.35
C ALA A 23 -9.47 10.24 -11.42
N GLU A 24 -9.24 9.94 -12.70
CA GLU A 24 -9.88 10.66 -13.81
C GLU A 24 -11.39 10.47 -13.86
N ALA A 25 -11.89 9.27 -13.51
CA ALA A 25 -13.32 9.01 -13.45
C ALA A 25 -14.00 9.83 -12.34
N ASP A 26 -13.39 9.87 -11.15
CA ASP A 26 -13.92 10.63 -10.01
C ASP A 26 -13.88 12.15 -10.26
N ILE A 27 -12.82 12.65 -10.90
CA ILE A 27 -12.72 14.05 -11.35
C ILE A 27 -13.83 14.38 -12.36
N ARG A 28 -14.11 13.48 -13.32
CA ARG A 28 -15.18 13.69 -14.31
C ARG A 28 -16.55 13.83 -13.63
N GLU A 29 -16.77 13.10 -12.54
CA GLU A 29 -18.00 13.15 -11.73
C GLU A 29 -18.00 14.29 -10.67
N GLY A 30 -16.98 15.15 -10.63
CA GLY A 30 -16.98 16.38 -9.82
C GLY A 30 -16.21 16.32 -8.51
N ALA A 31 -15.49 15.23 -8.23
CA ALA A 31 -14.65 15.12 -7.04
C ALA A 31 -13.37 15.96 -7.14
N THR A 32 -12.90 16.46 -6.00
CA THR A 32 -11.52 16.91 -5.83
C THR A 32 -10.65 15.71 -5.47
N VAL A 33 -9.77 15.29 -6.36
CA VAL A 33 -8.90 14.13 -6.13
C VAL A 33 -7.48 14.57 -5.80
N ALA A 34 -6.94 14.07 -4.69
CA ALA A 34 -5.53 14.23 -4.38
C ALA A 34 -4.73 13.15 -5.11
N ILE A 35 -3.91 13.57 -6.08
CA ILE A 35 -3.02 12.67 -6.81
C ILE A 35 -1.69 12.58 -6.08
N ALA A 36 -1.34 11.38 -5.63
CA ALA A 36 -0.06 11.13 -4.97
C ALA A 36 0.89 10.34 -5.88
N GLU A 37 2.13 10.86 -5.92
CA GLU A 37 3.40 10.28 -6.39
C GLU A 37 3.79 10.47 -7.86
N GLY A 38 4.09 11.73 -8.22
CA GLY A 38 4.97 12.10 -9.34
C GLY A 38 6.45 11.77 -9.08
N LEU A 39 6.73 10.57 -8.57
CA LEU A 39 8.06 10.11 -8.21
C LEU A 39 8.73 9.38 -9.38
N ALA A 40 10.04 9.57 -9.53
CA ALA A 40 10.82 8.86 -10.53
C ALA A 40 10.79 7.33 -10.29
N PRO A 41 10.98 6.49 -11.32
CA PRO A 41 11.10 5.05 -11.14
C PRO A 41 12.13 4.69 -10.06
N GLY A 42 11.72 3.87 -9.08
CA GLY A 42 12.56 3.44 -7.96
C GLY A 42 12.63 4.42 -6.77
N GLU A 43 12.17 5.67 -6.92
CA GLU A 43 12.22 6.67 -5.85
C GLU A 43 11.28 6.32 -4.69
N LYS A 44 10.10 5.77 -4.99
CA LYS A 44 9.21 5.20 -3.96
C LYS A 44 9.89 4.11 -3.15
N LYS A 45 10.67 3.21 -3.79
CA LYS A 45 11.38 2.14 -3.09
C LYS A 45 12.44 2.69 -2.13
N LYS A 46 13.11 3.79 -2.51
CA LYS A 46 14.08 4.50 -1.66
C LYS A 46 13.41 5.16 -0.47
N ILE A 47 12.31 5.89 -0.70
CA ILE A 47 11.54 6.57 0.36
C ILE A 47 10.99 5.55 1.36
N VAL A 48 10.39 4.48 0.86
CA VAL A 48 9.88 3.39 1.72
C VAL A 48 11.04 2.73 2.47
N GLY A 49 12.13 2.37 1.79
CA GLY A 49 13.29 1.73 2.43
C GLY A 49 13.89 2.55 3.57
N ALA A 50 13.97 3.88 3.41
CA ALA A 50 14.48 4.77 4.45
C ALA A 50 13.58 4.84 5.70
N GLY A 51 12.30 4.49 5.58
CA GLY A 51 11.35 4.41 6.69
C GLY A 51 11.26 3.02 7.34
N VAL A 52 11.94 2.02 6.79
CA VAL A 52 11.96 0.65 7.29
C VAL A 52 13.24 0.45 8.12
N PRO A 53 13.18 0.08 9.40
CA PRO A 53 14.37 -0.19 10.22
C PRO A 53 15.30 -1.26 9.63
N PHE A 54 14.75 -2.22 8.89
CA PHE A 54 15.50 -3.22 8.13
C PHE A 54 16.18 -2.66 6.86
N ASP A 55 16.15 -1.35 6.65
CA ASP A 55 16.89 -0.55 5.67
C ASP A 55 16.64 -0.92 4.20
N ARG A 56 15.48 -1.51 3.90
CA ARG A 56 15.03 -1.76 2.53
C ARG A 56 13.54 -2.05 2.46
N MET A 57 12.99 -1.87 1.26
CA MET A 57 11.68 -2.44 0.93
C MET A 57 11.74 -3.98 0.98
N ALA A 58 10.66 -4.58 1.48
CA ALA A 58 10.49 -6.02 1.47
C ALA A 58 10.52 -6.59 0.04
N LYS A 59 11.07 -7.79 -0.08
CA LYS A 59 11.01 -8.65 -1.26
C LYS A 59 9.97 -9.74 -1.01
N PRO A 60 9.42 -10.39 -2.05
CA PRO A 60 8.46 -11.48 -1.87
C PRO A 60 8.96 -12.59 -0.93
N GLU A 61 10.26 -12.88 -0.95
CA GLU A 61 10.87 -13.93 -0.13
C GLU A 61 10.81 -13.61 1.37
N ASP A 62 10.74 -12.34 1.76
CA ASP A 62 10.65 -11.94 3.17
C ASP A 62 9.29 -12.31 3.79
N LEU A 63 8.23 -12.40 2.98
CA LEU A 63 6.89 -12.79 3.43
C LEU A 63 6.67 -14.30 3.37
N ALA A 64 7.40 -15.00 2.50
CA ALA A 64 7.22 -16.43 2.26
C ALA A 64 7.41 -17.27 3.53
N GLY A 65 8.39 -16.95 4.37
CA GLY A 65 8.64 -17.67 5.61
C GLY A 65 7.47 -17.61 6.59
N MET A 66 6.87 -16.44 6.78
CA MET A 66 5.71 -16.28 7.67
C MET A 66 4.48 -17.00 7.12
N ALA A 67 4.26 -16.94 5.80
CA ALA A 67 3.15 -17.67 5.18
C ALA A 67 3.30 -19.19 5.35
N VAL A 68 4.51 -19.73 5.21
CA VAL A 68 4.78 -21.16 5.42
C VAL A 68 4.58 -21.55 6.88
N PHE A 69 5.06 -20.75 7.83
CA PHE A 69 4.85 -21.00 9.27
C PHE A 69 3.36 -20.98 9.64
N LEU A 70 2.60 -19.99 9.18
CA LEU A 70 1.16 -19.92 9.46
C LEU A 70 0.35 -21.06 8.82
N ALA A 71 0.88 -21.69 7.78
CA ALA A 71 0.28 -22.85 7.14
C ALA A 71 0.70 -24.20 7.76
N SER A 72 1.64 -24.21 8.70
CA SER A 72 2.17 -25.43 9.30
C SER A 72 1.47 -25.79 10.63
N GLU A 73 1.68 -27.02 11.10
CA GLU A 73 1.08 -27.51 12.35
C GLU A 73 1.56 -26.74 13.59
N GLU A 74 2.74 -26.12 13.51
CA GLU A 74 3.32 -25.29 14.57
C GLU A 74 2.46 -24.05 14.88
N ALA A 75 1.62 -23.62 13.95
CA ALA A 75 0.71 -22.48 14.12
C ALA A 75 -0.73 -22.86 14.51
N ASN A 76 -1.02 -24.11 14.86
CA ASN A 76 -2.40 -24.60 15.06
C ASN A 76 -3.19 -23.88 16.18
N TYR A 77 -2.51 -23.20 17.11
CA TYR A 77 -3.18 -22.39 18.14
C TYR A 77 -3.17 -20.87 17.87
N ILE A 78 -2.76 -20.47 16.66
CA ILE A 78 -2.70 -19.08 16.23
C ILE A 78 -3.93 -18.77 15.37
N VAL A 79 -4.85 -17.98 15.92
CA VAL A 79 -6.08 -17.59 15.24
C VAL A 79 -6.38 -16.11 15.43
N ALA A 80 -7.04 -15.50 14.45
CA ALA A 80 -7.52 -14.12 14.48
C ALA A 80 -6.42 -13.06 14.77
N GLN A 81 -5.17 -13.35 14.40
CA GLN A 81 -4.05 -12.42 14.57
C GLN A 81 -3.69 -11.72 13.25
N THR A 82 -3.12 -10.52 13.38
CA THR A 82 -2.44 -9.82 12.28
C THR A 82 -0.97 -9.74 12.62
N TYR A 83 -0.10 -10.21 11.74
CA TYR A 83 1.34 -10.22 11.96
C TYR A 83 2.03 -9.23 11.03
N ASN A 84 2.88 -8.39 11.60
CA ASN A 84 3.72 -7.48 10.85
C ASN A 84 4.93 -8.24 10.29
N VAL A 85 5.06 -8.22 8.96
CA VAL A 85 6.23 -8.72 8.23
C VAL A 85 6.73 -7.60 7.32
N ASP A 86 7.16 -6.51 7.96
CA ASP A 86 7.39 -5.21 7.30
C ASP A 86 8.80 -4.64 7.57
N GLY A 87 9.72 -5.46 8.09
CA GLY A 87 11.06 -5.00 8.45
C GLY A 87 11.08 -4.02 9.64
N GLY A 88 10.05 -4.04 10.48
CA GLY A 88 9.92 -3.17 11.65
C GLY A 88 9.34 -1.80 11.34
N GLN A 89 8.76 -1.61 10.15
CA GLN A 89 8.18 -0.33 9.73
C GLN A 89 7.07 0.14 10.68
N TRP A 90 6.34 -0.80 11.26
CA TRP A 90 5.30 -0.53 12.24
C TRP A 90 5.53 -1.32 13.52
N MET A 91 5.26 -0.70 14.66
CA MET A 91 5.24 -1.36 15.96
C MET A 91 3.78 -1.47 16.42
N SER A 92 3.23 -2.68 16.32
CA SER A 92 1.87 -3.06 16.76
C SER A 92 1.88 -3.73 18.12
#